data_AF-A0A6P7Y0H0-F1
#
_entry.id   AF-A0A6P7Y0H0-F1
#
_cell.length_a   1.000
_cell.length_b   1.000
_cell.length_c   1.000
_cell.angle_alpha   90.00
_cell.angle_beta   90.00
_cell.angle_gamma   90.00
#
_symmetry.space_group_name_H-M   'P 1'
#
loop_
_entity.id
_entity.type
_entity.pdbx_description
1 polymer ?
#
loop_
_entity_poly.entity_id
_entity_poly.type
_entity_poly.pdbx_seq_one_letter_code
_entity_poly.pdbx_strand_id
1 'polypeptide(L)'
;MVIFGVLRSQLSVVKKCLSVISLVELLVKVAEVVDKLFDLDEDLILAWIEGGGQESDGQLSSGGENEKTSALELVPSILEAAKQVRADNPEGLEVYMHILQLLTTVDKGIQAIVHSSEAGEETWDLLSDLICNELCQADDPPIIIQEQKTVLASILSVMSAMFSSQAELDYIRIEKNSPLIGSLIQVLQKLEDCRKKPAVNSEHLDTENNRPMVSEEDLYLKILQDVCCEFLSNVLLEMTKETTLRGLKHGHLNEQKCLCAFQNLLPLYSTAVKSFIEVLHDADQTLAEKLEKSFPTLSYKT
;
A
#
# COMPACT_ATOMS: atom_id res chain seq x y z
N MET A 1 32.17 -4.57 1.08
CA MET A 1 32.90 -3.34 0.69
C MET A 1 33.14 -3.21 -0.83
N VAL A 2 33.38 -4.31 -1.58
CA VAL A 2 33.53 -4.26 -3.06
C VAL A 2 32.20 -4.02 -3.80
N ILE A 3 31.07 -4.51 -3.25
CA ILE A 3 29.73 -4.33 -3.85
C ILE A 3 29.23 -2.88 -3.76
N PHE A 4 29.56 -2.16 -2.68
CA PHE A 4 29.29 -0.72 -2.52
C PHE A 4 30.08 0.15 -3.53
N GLY A 5 31.33 -0.23 -3.82
CA GLY A 5 32.11 0.40 -4.88
C GLY A 5 31.52 0.13 -6.27
N VAL A 6 30.95 -1.06 -6.50
CA VAL A 6 30.27 -1.39 -7.74
C VAL A 6 28.96 -0.61 -7.87
N LEU A 7 28.06 -0.58 -6.89
CA LEU A 7 26.82 0.21 -6.98
C LEU A 7 27.06 1.73 -7.11
N ARG A 8 28.03 2.29 -6.37
CA ARG A 8 28.41 3.72 -6.49
C ARG A 8 29.08 4.03 -7.84
N SER A 9 29.93 3.12 -8.33
CA SER A 9 30.48 3.19 -9.69
C SER A 9 29.39 3.01 -10.75
N GLN A 10 28.37 2.18 -10.50
CA GLN A 10 27.26 1.94 -11.42
C GLN A 10 26.31 3.14 -11.46
N LEU A 11 26.09 3.87 -10.36
CA LEU A 11 25.35 5.15 -10.39
C LEU A 11 26.13 6.26 -11.14
N SER A 12 27.46 6.29 -11.02
CA SER A 12 28.32 7.17 -11.82
C SER A 12 28.43 6.75 -13.30
N VAL A 13 28.29 5.46 -13.60
CA VAL A 13 28.25 4.89 -14.96
C VAL A 13 26.87 5.07 -15.59
N VAL A 14 25.79 5.00 -14.80
CA VAL A 14 24.41 5.39 -15.14
C VAL A 14 24.37 6.84 -15.62
N LYS A 15 25.10 7.76 -14.96
CA LYS A 15 25.34 9.13 -15.45
C LYS A 15 26.10 9.22 -16.79
N LYS A 16 26.83 8.19 -17.21
CA LYS A 16 27.62 8.16 -18.47
C LYS A 16 26.96 7.36 -19.60
N CYS A 17 26.06 6.43 -19.29
CA CYS A 17 25.32 5.60 -20.27
C CYS A 17 24.08 6.27 -20.87
N LEU A 18 23.82 7.54 -20.51
CA LEU A 18 22.67 8.39 -20.88
C LEU A 18 22.42 8.65 -22.40
N SER A 19 23.10 7.95 -23.33
CA SER A 19 22.94 8.23 -24.77
C SER A 19 22.13 7.21 -25.57
N VAL A 20 21.61 6.11 -24.98
CA VAL A 20 20.91 5.05 -25.77
C VAL A 20 19.67 4.42 -25.09
N ILE A 21 19.40 4.62 -23.79
CA ILE A 21 18.24 4.05 -23.06
C ILE A 21 17.34 5.18 -22.57
N SER A 22 16.01 5.03 -22.66
CA SER A 22 15.08 6.01 -22.07
C SER A 22 15.28 6.04 -20.55
N LEU A 23 15.22 7.23 -19.93
CA LEU A 23 15.44 7.38 -18.49
C LEU A 23 14.56 6.41 -17.67
N VAL A 24 13.32 6.16 -18.14
CA VAL A 24 12.34 5.25 -17.55
C VAL A 24 12.81 3.79 -17.56
N GLU A 25 13.27 3.25 -18.69
CA GLU A 25 13.74 1.85 -18.76
C GLU A 25 14.91 1.59 -17.82
N LEU A 26 15.81 2.56 -17.67
CA LEU A 26 16.92 2.45 -16.74
C LEU A 26 16.46 2.45 -15.28
N LEU A 27 15.50 3.32 -14.94
CA LEU A 27 14.89 3.34 -13.60
C LEU A 27 14.24 2.00 -13.27
N VAL A 28 13.53 1.38 -14.21
CA VAL A 28 12.91 0.06 -14.00
C VAL A 28 13.98 -1.02 -13.79
N LYS A 29 15.05 -1.05 -14.59
CA LYS A 29 16.12 -2.04 -14.41
C LYS A 29 16.91 -1.89 -13.12
N VAL A 30 17.10 -0.65 -12.65
CA VAL A 30 17.69 -0.41 -11.33
C VAL A 30 16.74 -0.90 -10.24
N ALA A 31 15.43 -0.60 -10.35
CA ALA A 31 14.42 -1.06 -9.40
C ALA A 31 14.39 -2.59 -9.30
N GLU A 32 14.35 -3.31 -10.42
CA GLU A 32 14.35 -4.79 -10.45
C GLU A 32 15.56 -5.40 -9.73
N VAL A 33 16.71 -4.72 -9.75
CA VAL A 33 17.91 -5.18 -9.04
C VAL A 33 17.81 -4.86 -7.55
N VAL A 34 17.36 -3.67 -7.18
CA VAL A 34 17.17 -3.26 -5.77
C VAL A 34 16.12 -4.14 -5.09
N ASP A 35 15.00 -4.38 -5.76
CA ASP A 35 13.91 -5.25 -5.32
C ASP A 35 14.42 -6.65 -4.95
N LYS A 36 15.11 -7.31 -5.88
CA LYS A 36 15.70 -8.63 -5.65
C LYS A 36 16.75 -8.63 -4.53
N LEU A 37 17.50 -7.54 -4.38
CA LEU A 37 18.49 -7.43 -3.33
C LEU A 37 17.83 -7.29 -1.95
N PHE A 38 16.75 -6.51 -1.85
CA PHE A 38 16.00 -6.33 -0.61
C PHE A 38 15.20 -7.57 -0.23
N ASP A 39 14.67 -8.30 -1.22
CA ASP A 39 13.96 -9.57 -1.00
C ASP A 39 14.89 -10.67 -0.44
N LEU A 40 16.19 -10.62 -0.78
CA LEU A 40 17.17 -11.63 -0.36
C LEU A 40 17.83 -11.34 0.99
N ASP A 41 17.98 -10.08 1.37
CA ASP A 41 18.84 -9.68 2.49
C ASP A 41 18.30 -8.45 3.25
N GLU A 42 17.71 -8.71 4.40
CA GLU A 42 17.23 -7.69 5.34
C GLU A 42 18.36 -6.78 5.85
N ASP A 43 19.56 -7.33 6.10
CA ASP A 43 20.71 -6.57 6.59
C ASP A 43 21.17 -5.54 5.54
N LEU A 44 20.96 -5.83 4.25
CA LEU A 44 21.25 -4.91 3.18
C LEU A 44 20.31 -3.69 3.20
N ILE A 45 19.02 -3.90 3.49
CA ILE A 45 18.05 -2.82 3.68
C ILE A 45 18.54 -1.89 4.79
N LEU A 46 18.91 -2.47 5.94
CA LEU A 46 19.42 -1.71 7.09
C LEU A 46 20.70 -0.95 6.74
N ALA A 47 21.64 -1.59 6.05
CA ALA A 47 22.88 -0.95 5.63
C ALA A 47 22.66 0.22 4.66
N TRP A 48 21.63 0.18 3.82
CA TRP A 48 21.28 1.28 2.92
C TRP A 48 20.61 2.44 3.66
N ILE A 49 19.76 2.14 4.63
CA ILE A 49 19.16 3.17 5.51
C ILE A 49 20.25 3.86 6.34
N GLU A 50 21.15 3.09 6.96
CA GLU A 50 22.23 3.60 7.81
C GLU A 50 23.37 4.26 7.01
N GLY A 51 23.63 3.80 5.79
CA GLY A 51 24.63 4.36 4.89
C GLY A 51 24.31 5.78 4.41
N GLY A 52 23.05 6.21 4.53
CA GLY A 52 22.62 7.60 4.36
C GLY A 52 22.84 8.48 5.60
N GLY A 53 23.18 7.90 6.76
CA GLY A 53 23.31 8.64 8.02
C GLY A 53 24.73 8.94 8.48
N GLN A 54 25.77 8.42 7.80
CA GLN A 54 27.16 8.65 8.22
C GLN A 54 27.70 10.02 7.78
N GLU A 55 27.22 11.09 8.40
CA GLU A 55 28.09 12.21 8.71
C GLU A 55 29.02 11.78 9.85
N SER A 56 30.32 11.78 9.57
CA SER A 56 31.35 11.52 10.56
C SER A 56 31.31 12.59 11.65
N ASP A 57 30.72 12.26 12.80
CA ASP A 57 30.88 13.07 14.00
C ASP A 57 32.30 12.83 14.57
N GLY A 58 33.27 13.61 14.06
CA GLY A 58 34.68 13.47 14.40
C GLY A 58 35.63 14.28 13.51
N GLN A 59 35.71 15.59 13.76
CA GLN A 59 36.78 16.55 13.44
C GLN A 59 37.94 16.13 12.50
N LEU A 60 38.20 16.95 11.47
CA LEU A 60 39.28 17.96 11.47
C LEU A 60 39.33 18.72 10.14
N SER A 61 39.59 20.03 10.23
CA SER A 61 39.69 20.99 9.13
C SER A 61 40.83 20.69 8.15
N SER A 62 40.60 20.85 6.83
CA SER A 62 41.42 21.71 5.96
C SER A 62 40.86 21.79 4.54
N GLY A 63 40.92 23.00 3.98
CA GLY A 63 40.45 23.44 2.65
C GLY A 63 40.50 22.45 1.49
N GLY A 64 39.40 22.43 0.76
CA GLY A 64 39.19 21.82 -0.54
C GLY A 64 37.69 21.83 -0.78
N GLU A 65 37.25 22.36 -1.92
CA GLU A 65 35.84 22.59 -2.26
C GLU A 65 34.99 21.36 -1.90
N ASN A 66 34.26 21.51 -0.80
CA ASN A 66 33.49 20.45 -0.17
C ASN A 66 32.25 20.25 -1.04
N GLU A 67 32.36 19.41 -2.06
CA GLU A 67 31.21 18.73 -2.66
C GLU A 67 30.62 17.89 -1.53
N LYS A 68 29.77 18.53 -0.70
CA LYS A 68 28.93 17.89 0.32
C LYS A 68 28.31 16.71 -0.38
N THR A 69 28.86 15.53 -0.11
CA THR A 69 28.43 14.29 -0.73
C THR A 69 27.11 14.00 -0.05
N SER A 70 26.02 14.51 -0.62
CA SER A 70 24.67 14.33 -0.11
C SER A 70 24.48 12.84 0.09
N ALA A 71 24.29 12.43 1.34
CA ALA A 71 23.75 11.13 1.63
C ALA A 71 22.53 10.93 0.73
N LEU A 72 22.50 9.82 -0.02
CA LEU A 72 21.33 9.49 -0.81
C LEU A 72 20.20 9.18 0.17
N GLU A 73 19.22 10.07 0.23
CA GLU A 73 17.97 9.81 0.95
C GLU A 73 17.19 8.76 0.14
N LEU A 74 17.20 7.53 0.65
CA LEU A 74 16.68 6.35 -0.03
C LEU A 74 15.19 6.50 -0.39
N VAL A 75 14.36 6.89 0.58
CA VAL A 75 12.91 7.02 0.41
C VAL A 75 12.55 8.10 -0.62
N PRO A 76 13.03 9.36 -0.51
CA PRO A 76 12.79 10.38 -1.55
C PRO A 76 13.22 9.95 -2.95
N SER A 77 14.35 9.24 -3.07
CA SER A 77 14.83 8.73 -4.36
C SER A 77 13.89 7.68 -4.97
N ILE A 78 13.33 6.80 -4.13
CA ILE A 78 12.32 5.81 -4.54
C ILE A 78 11.03 6.51 -4.98
N LEU A 79 10.53 7.47 -4.20
CA LEU A 79 9.30 8.19 -4.51
C LEU A 79 9.40 8.97 -5.82
N GLU A 80 10.52 9.66 -6.04
CA GLU A 80 10.74 10.43 -7.27
C GLU A 80 10.84 9.52 -8.49
N ALA A 81 11.53 8.38 -8.39
CA ALA A 81 11.58 7.40 -9.45
C ALA A 81 10.20 6.78 -9.73
N ALA A 82 9.43 6.46 -8.68
CA ALA A 82 8.06 5.97 -8.81
C ALA A 82 7.17 6.97 -9.56
N LYS A 83 7.23 8.26 -9.20
CA LYS A 83 6.51 9.35 -9.89
C LYS A 83 6.85 9.41 -11.39
N GLN A 84 8.11 9.19 -11.75
CA GLN A 84 8.56 9.23 -13.15
C GLN A 84 8.12 8.01 -13.97
N VAL A 85 8.06 6.81 -13.38
CA VAL A 85 7.65 5.60 -14.11
C VAL A 85 6.12 5.40 -14.15
N ARG A 86 5.39 5.98 -13.19
CA ARG A 86 3.94 5.82 -12.98
C ARG A 86 3.09 5.92 -14.25
N ALA A 87 3.35 6.91 -15.10
CA ALA A 87 2.52 7.19 -16.27
C ALA A 87 2.80 6.26 -17.46
N ASP A 88 4.05 5.85 -17.66
CA ASP A 88 4.51 5.19 -18.88
C ASP A 88 4.88 3.70 -18.66
N ASN A 89 4.96 3.24 -17.41
CA ASN A 89 5.40 1.89 -17.07
C ASN A 89 4.75 1.36 -15.76
N PRO A 90 3.52 0.82 -15.84
CA PRO A 90 2.81 0.30 -14.66
C PRO A 90 3.52 -0.89 -14.00
N GLU A 91 4.20 -1.74 -14.77
CA GLU A 91 5.02 -2.83 -14.23
C GLU A 91 6.22 -2.29 -13.43
N GLY A 92 6.82 -1.20 -13.90
CA GLY A 92 7.88 -0.49 -13.20
C GLY A 92 7.40 0.13 -11.89
N LEU A 93 6.19 0.70 -11.89
CA LEU A 93 5.56 1.23 -10.68
C LEU A 93 5.37 0.11 -9.65
N GLU A 94 4.91 -1.07 -10.07
CA GLU A 94 4.75 -2.24 -9.19
C GLU A 94 6.05 -2.58 -8.45
N VAL A 95 7.19 -2.61 -9.16
CA VAL A 95 8.50 -2.89 -8.55
C VAL A 95 8.84 -1.85 -7.48
N TYR A 96 8.59 -0.56 -7.72
CA TYR A 96 8.83 0.48 -6.72
C TYR A 96 7.91 0.36 -5.51
N MET A 97 6.64 0.00 -5.71
CA MET A 97 5.71 -0.22 -4.59
C MET A 97 6.12 -1.45 -3.76
N HIS A 98 6.63 -2.50 -4.41
CA HIS A 98 7.15 -3.67 -3.72
C HIS A 98 8.43 -3.33 -2.92
N ILE A 99 9.35 -2.53 -3.46
CA ILE A 99 10.51 -2.02 -2.70
C ILE A 99 10.05 -1.25 -1.45
N LEU A 100 9.05 -0.36 -1.57
CA LEU A 100 8.48 0.34 -0.40
C LEU A 100 7.87 -0.65 0.59
N GLN A 101 7.14 -1.66 0.13
CA GLN A 101 6.60 -2.72 0.99
C GLN A 101 7.72 -3.46 1.72
N LEU A 102 8.80 -3.83 1.04
CA LEU A 102 9.97 -4.48 1.65
C LEU A 102 10.63 -3.58 2.72
N LEU A 103 10.67 -2.26 2.51
CA LEU A 103 11.14 -1.35 3.56
C LEU A 103 10.26 -1.38 4.81
N THR A 104 8.94 -1.59 4.67
CA THR A 104 8.04 -1.65 5.82
C THR A 104 8.13 -2.95 6.63
N THR A 105 8.82 -3.99 6.14
CA THR A 105 8.97 -5.25 6.88
C THR A 105 9.99 -5.16 8.02
N VAL A 106 10.80 -4.10 8.04
CA VAL A 106 11.82 -3.84 9.05
C VAL A 106 11.53 -2.57 9.83
N ASP A 107 11.73 -2.60 11.15
CA ASP A 107 11.45 -1.46 12.04
C ASP A 107 12.15 -0.18 11.60
N LYS A 108 13.44 -0.26 11.22
CA LYS A 108 14.19 0.93 10.77
C LYS A 108 13.72 1.44 9.41
N GLY A 109 13.13 0.58 8.57
CA GLY A 109 12.68 0.92 7.23
C GLY A 109 11.34 1.64 7.26
N ILE A 110 10.38 1.17 8.06
CA ILE A 110 9.16 1.95 8.32
C ILE A 110 9.52 3.29 8.94
N GLN A 111 10.44 3.33 9.92
CA GLN A 111 10.91 4.61 10.47
C GLN A 111 11.59 5.49 9.40
N ALA A 112 12.36 4.94 8.46
CA ALA A 112 12.93 5.74 7.37
C ALA A 112 11.87 6.43 6.49
N ILE A 113 10.67 5.85 6.39
CA ILE A 113 9.52 6.45 5.68
C ILE A 113 8.83 7.50 6.56
N VAL A 114 8.56 7.19 7.82
CA VAL A 114 7.67 8.00 8.68
C VAL A 114 8.39 8.96 9.64
N HIS A 115 9.73 8.92 9.72
CA HIS A 115 10.49 9.70 10.70
C HIS A 115 10.45 11.20 10.44
N SER A 116 10.50 11.63 9.17
CA SER A 116 10.31 13.04 8.80
C SER A 116 8.88 13.26 8.33
N SER A 117 8.26 14.37 8.78
CA SER A 117 6.91 14.73 8.36
C SER A 117 6.81 14.92 6.85
N GLU A 118 7.88 15.40 6.21
CA GLU A 118 7.94 15.63 4.76
C GLU A 118 7.94 14.31 3.96
N ALA A 119 8.84 13.37 4.29
CA ALA A 119 8.90 12.09 3.58
C ALA A 119 7.65 11.24 3.84
N GLY A 120 7.11 11.31 5.06
CA GLY A 120 5.89 10.64 5.44
C GLY A 120 4.66 11.19 4.68
N GLU A 121 4.51 12.51 4.60
CA GLU A 121 3.44 13.17 3.84
C GLU A 121 3.57 12.90 2.34
N GLU A 122 4.77 13.02 1.76
CA GLU A 122 4.98 12.72 0.34
C GLU A 122 4.67 11.27 -0.03
N THR A 123 5.06 10.32 0.84
CA THR A 123 4.76 8.90 0.64
C THR A 123 3.25 8.69 0.71
N TRP A 124 2.60 9.24 1.75
CA TRP A 124 1.17 9.08 1.95
C TRP A 124 0.36 9.69 0.79
N ASP A 125 0.74 10.87 0.32
CA ASP A 125 0.06 11.57 -0.77
C ASP A 125 0.19 10.81 -2.08
N LEU A 126 1.39 10.31 -2.42
CA LEU A 126 1.59 9.50 -3.62
C LEU A 126 0.71 8.24 -3.60
N LEU A 127 0.74 7.49 -2.50
CA LEU A 127 -0.01 6.24 -2.37
C LEU A 127 -1.53 6.49 -2.32
N SER A 128 -1.96 7.54 -1.64
CA SER A 128 -3.36 7.93 -1.58
C SER A 128 -3.88 8.35 -2.95
N ASP A 129 -3.10 9.13 -3.72
CA ASP A 129 -3.47 9.55 -5.07
C ASP A 129 -3.60 8.34 -6.01
N LEU A 130 -2.67 7.38 -5.94
CA LEU A 130 -2.74 6.13 -6.70
C LEU A 130 -4.04 5.36 -6.43
N ILE A 131 -4.39 5.15 -5.16
CA ILE A 131 -5.57 4.34 -4.77
C ILE A 131 -6.88 5.10 -4.93
N CYS A 132 -6.88 6.42 -4.74
CA CYS A 132 -8.10 7.22 -4.80
C CYS A 132 -8.46 7.65 -6.22
N ASN A 133 -7.48 7.85 -7.10
CA ASN A 133 -7.70 8.52 -8.38
C ASN A 133 -7.26 7.72 -9.62
N GLU A 134 -6.44 6.67 -9.48
CA GLU A 134 -5.89 5.96 -10.65
C GLU A 134 -6.16 4.46 -10.69
N LEU A 135 -5.95 3.75 -9.59
CA LEU A 135 -6.05 2.29 -9.55
C LEU A 135 -7.43 1.83 -9.10
N CYS A 136 -7.93 0.76 -9.71
CA CYS A 136 -9.18 0.08 -9.34
C CYS A 136 -10.37 1.05 -9.21
N GLN A 137 -10.60 1.90 -10.22
CA GLN A 137 -11.64 2.92 -10.26
C GLN A 137 -13.06 2.35 -10.42
N ALA A 138 -14.08 3.18 -10.17
CA ALA A 138 -15.45 2.69 -10.01
C ALA A 138 -16.02 2.15 -11.34
N ASP A 139 -15.64 2.79 -12.44
CA ASP A 139 -15.96 2.48 -13.82
C ASP A 139 -15.09 1.38 -14.44
N ASP A 140 -13.98 0.99 -13.78
CA ASP A 140 -13.14 -0.10 -14.26
C ASP A 140 -13.90 -1.43 -14.33
N PRO A 141 -13.72 -2.24 -15.38
CA PRO A 141 -14.28 -3.59 -15.38
C PRO A 141 -13.59 -4.43 -14.27
N PRO A 142 -14.30 -5.38 -13.62
CA PRO A 142 -13.72 -6.16 -12.52
C PRO A 142 -12.38 -6.82 -12.86
N ILE A 143 -12.16 -7.21 -14.14
CA ILE A 143 -10.91 -7.84 -14.58
C ILE A 143 -9.66 -7.01 -14.30
N ILE A 144 -9.77 -5.68 -14.22
CA ILE A 144 -8.63 -4.79 -13.92
C ILE A 144 -7.98 -5.14 -12.58
N ILE A 145 -8.75 -5.63 -11.60
CA ILE A 145 -8.18 -6.03 -10.31
C ILE A 145 -7.24 -7.23 -10.44
N GLN A 146 -7.40 -8.08 -11.47
CA GLN A 146 -6.47 -9.18 -11.74
C GLN A 146 -5.11 -8.66 -12.21
N GLU A 147 -5.11 -7.59 -12.99
CA GLU A 147 -3.89 -6.96 -13.52
C GLU A 147 -3.19 -6.15 -12.43
N GLN A 148 -3.96 -5.48 -11.56
CA GLN A 148 -3.43 -4.57 -10.54
C GLN A 148 -3.22 -5.22 -9.15
N LYS A 149 -3.49 -6.51 -8.98
CA LYS A 149 -3.58 -7.14 -7.65
C LYS A 149 -2.32 -7.00 -6.80
N THR A 150 -1.15 -7.14 -7.40
CA THR A 150 0.17 -7.10 -6.74
C THR A 150 0.58 -5.67 -6.37
N VAL A 151 0.43 -4.72 -7.30
CA VAL A 151 0.68 -3.30 -7.01
C VAL A 151 -0.29 -2.76 -5.96
N LEU A 152 -1.57 -3.11 -6.02
CA LEU A 152 -2.55 -2.76 -4.99
C LEU A 152 -2.17 -3.36 -3.64
N ALA A 153 -1.80 -4.65 -3.59
CA ALA A 153 -1.41 -5.30 -2.34
C ALA A 153 -0.19 -4.62 -1.72
N SER A 154 0.80 -4.24 -2.53
CA SER A 154 2.00 -3.54 -2.08
C SER A 154 1.66 -2.16 -1.51
N ILE A 155 0.88 -1.35 -2.25
CA ILE A 155 0.46 -0.01 -1.80
C ILE A 155 -0.32 -0.09 -0.50
N LEU A 156 -1.34 -0.97 -0.43
CA LEU A 156 -2.18 -1.08 0.75
C LEU A 156 -1.39 -1.61 1.96
N SER A 157 -0.39 -2.47 1.75
CA SER A 157 0.50 -2.94 2.83
C SER A 157 1.33 -1.79 3.40
N VAL A 158 1.93 -0.96 2.54
CA VAL A 158 2.71 0.21 2.97
C VAL A 158 1.83 1.20 3.72
N MET A 159 0.66 1.54 3.17
CA MET A 159 -0.27 2.47 3.81
C MET A 159 -0.77 1.93 5.16
N SER A 160 -1.07 0.63 5.27
CA SER A 160 -1.47 -0.01 6.53
C SER A 160 -0.36 0.04 7.58
N ALA A 161 0.89 -0.22 7.18
CA ALA A 161 2.05 -0.15 8.05
C ALA A 161 2.30 1.29 8.53
N MET A 162 2.22 2.28 7.64
CA MET A 162 2.32 3.70 8.00
C MET A 162 1.21 4.11 8.97
N PHE A 163 -0.04 3.74 8.67
CA PHE A 163 -1.20 4.05 9.51
C PHE A 163 -1.06 3.47 10.92
N SER A 164 -0.58 2.24 11.03
CA SER A 164 -0.38 1.55 12.31
C SER A 164 0.82 2.08 13.09
N SER A 165 1.84 2.60 12.41
CA SER A 165 3.09 3.05 13.03
C SER A 165 2.98 4.42 13.68
N GLN A 166 1.99 5.26 13.30
CA GLN A 166 1.90 6.64 13.77
C GLN A 166 0.46 7.15 13.90
N ALA A 167 -0.10 7.04 15.10
CA ALA A 167 -1.43 7.55 15.46
C ALA A 167 -1.51 9.09 15.62
N GLU A 168 -0.41 9.84 15.51
CA GLU A 168 -0.35 11.25 15.92
C GLU A 168 -0.02 12.26 14.80
N LEU A 169 0.17 11.85 13.55
CA LEU A 169 0.50 12.79 12.46
C LEU A 169 -0.71 13.26 11.63
N ASP A 170 -0.73 14.56 11.35
CA ASP A 170 -1.87 15.29 10.75
C ASP A 170 -2.20 14.90 9.31
N TYR A 171 -1.29 14.25 8.58
CA TYR A 171 -1.52 13.82 7.20
C TYR A 171 -2.19 12.43 7.11
N ILE A 172 -2.02 11.58 8.12
CA ILE A 172 -2.65 10.24 8.18
C ILE A 172 -4.10 10.34 8.69
N ARG A 173 -4.47 11.41 9.39
CA ARG A 173 -5.80 11.61 9.98
C ARG A 173 -6.91 11.31 8.98
N ILE A 174 -7.79 10.38 9.34
CA ILE A 174 -8.94 9.93 8.53
C ILE A 174 -9.80 11.10 8.06
N GLU A 175 -9.87 12.19 8.84
CA GLU A 175 -10.57 13.41 8.45
C GLU A 175 -10.17 13.90 7.05
N LYS A 176 -8.88 13.91 6.72
CA LYS A 176 -8.39 14.33 5.40
C LYS A 176 -8.50 13.21 4.36
N ASN A 177 -8.53 11.96 4.80
CA ASN A 177 -8.48 10.76 3.97
C ASN A 177 -9.86 10.10 3.74
N SER A 178 -10.96 10.86 3.80
CA SER A 178 -12.31 10.33 3.56
C SER A 178 -12.51 9.62 2.20
N PRO A 179 -11.79 9.93 1.11
CA PRO A 179 -11.87 9.13 -0.12
C PRO A 179 -11.30 7.71 0.03
N LEU A 180 -10.27 7.54 0.87
CA LEU A 180 -9.54 6.28 1.03
C LEU A 180 -10.45 5.13 1.49
N ILE A 181 -11.33 5.36 2.47
CA ILE A 181 -12.30 4.33 2.89
C ILE A 181 -13.21 3.90 1.74
N GLY A 182 -13.59 4.83 0.87
CA GLY A 182 -14.36 4.54 -0.33
C GLY A 182 -13.59 3.62 -1.29
N SER A 183 -12.31 3.91 -1.52
CA SER A 183 -11.43 3.10 -2.38
C SER A 183 -11.13 1.72 -1.80
N LEU A 184 -10.89 1.60 -0.50
CA LEU A 184 -10.69 0.30 0.16
C LEU A 184 -11.92 -0.61 -0.01
N ILE A 185 -13.12 -0.07 0.22
CA ILE A 185 -14.36 -0.83 0.01
C ILE A 185 -14.54 -1.18 -1.47
N GLN A 186 -14.15 -0.29 -2.38
CA GLN A 186 -14.23 -0.53 -3.82
C GLN A 186 -13.33 -1.68 -4.28
N VAL A 187 -12.12 -1.78 -3.75
CA VAL A 187 -11.22 -2.93 -3.99
C VAL A 187 -11.91 -4.23 -3.58
N LEU A 188 -12.53 -4.29 -2.39
CA LEU A 188 -13.27 -5.46 -1.93
C LEU A 188 -14.48 -5.79 -2.83
N GLN A 189 -15.23 -4.78 -3.28
CA GLN A 189 -16.36 -4.97 -4.20
C GLN A 189 -15.89 -5.57 -5.53
N LYS A 190 -14.81 -5.05 -6.11
CA LYS A 190 -14.26 -5.57 -7.37
C LYS A 190 -13.71 -6.99 -7.21
N LEU A 191 -13.07 -7.31 -6.08
CA LEU A 191 -12.64 -8.69 -5.75
C LEU A 191 -13.82 -9.66 -5.74
N GLU A 192 -14.94 -9.29 -5.11
CA GLU A 192 -16.14 -10.11 -5.12
C GLU A 192 -16.72 -10.29 -6.53
N ASP A 193 -16.79 -9.21 -7.31
CA ASP A 193 -17.37 -9.24 -8.65
C ASP A 193 -16.52 -10.10 -9.61
N CYS A 194 -15.20 -10.13 -9.43
CA CYS A 194 -14.31 -11.05 -10.10
C CYS A 194 -14.62 -12.52 -9.77
N ARG A 195 -14.94 -12.82 -8.51
CA ARG A 195 -15.25 -14.18 -8.03
C ARG A 195 -16.65 -14.65 -8.43
N LYS A 196 -17.59 -13.74 -8.69
CA LYS A 196 -18.99 -14.04 -9.06
C LYS A 196 -19.16 -14.50 -10.51
N LYS A 197 -18.14 -14.38 -11.38
CA LYS A 197 -18.22 -14.92 -12.75
C LYS A 197 -18.28 -16.45 -12.68
N PRO A 198 -19.29 -17.11 -13.30
CA PRO A 198 -19.25 -18.55 -13.43
C PRO A 198 -18.00 -18.94 -14.21
N ALA A 199 -17.29 -19.96 -13.72
CA ALA A 199 -16.23 -20.64 -14.44
C ALA A 199 -16.81 -21.28 -15.70
N VAL A 200 -17.09 -20.47 -16.72
CA VAL A 200 -17.42 -20.93 -18.05
C VAL A 200 -16.08 -21.22 -18.71
N ASN A 201 -15.74 -22.51 -18.73
CA ASN A 201 -14.61 -23.13 -19.44
C ASN A 201 -13.29 -23.23 -18.66
N SER A 202 -13.30 -23.93 -17.52
CA SER A 202 -12.12 -24.73 -17.15
C SER A 202 -12.42 -26.20 -17.41
N GLU A 203 -12.23 -26.61 -18.67
CA GLU A 203 -12.00 -28.02 -19.00
C GLU A 203 -10.56 -28.39 -18.59
N HIS A 204 -10.28 -28.40 -17.29
CA HIS A 204 -9.13 -29.11 -16.74
C HIS A 204 -9.60 -29.93 -15.55
N LEU A 205 -10.41 -30.95 -15.87
CA LEU A 205 -10.60 -32.10 -15.00
C LEU A 205 -9.33 -32.96 -15.06
N ASP A 206 -8.28 -32.53 -14.36
CA ASP A 206 -7.23 -33.48 -14.00
C ASP A 206 -7.76 -34.36 -12.87
N THR A 207 -8.02 -35.59 -13.29
CA THR A 207 -8.40 -36.70 -12.44
C THR A 207 -7.14 -37.14 -11.70
N GLU A 208 -7.21 -37.33 -10.38
CA GLU A 208 -6.14 -37.83 -9.47
C GLU A 208 -5.32 -36.83 -8.64
N ASN A 209 -5.95 -35.88 -7.95
CA ASN A 209 -5.64 -35.64 -6.52
C ASN A 209 -6.69 -34.70 -5.91
N ASN A 210 -7.42 -35.14 -4.89
CA ASN A 210 -8.43 -34.32 -4.20
C ASN A 210 -7.79 -33.26 -3.28
N ARG A 211 -7.02 -32.33 -3.86
CA ARG A 211 -6.78 -31.00 -3.27
C ARG A 211 -7.05 -29.97 -4.37
N PRO A 212 -7.90 -28.96 -4.13
CA PRO A 212 -7.93 -27.82 -5.03
C PRO A 212 -6.55 -27.18 -4.98
N MET A 213 -5.81 -27.27 -6.08
CA MET A 213 -4.59 -26.49 -6.26
C MET A 213 -5.06 -25.03 -6.40
N VAL A 214 -4.88 -24.25 -5.35
CA VAL A 214 -5.12 -22.79 -5.40
C VAL A 214 -4.19 -22.25 -6.48
N SER A 215 -4.75 -21.61 -7.51
CA SER A 215 -3.92 -21.03 -8.55
C SER A 215 -3.08 -19.89 -7.94
N GLU A 216 -1.93 -19.60 -8.54
CA GLU A 216 -1.10 -18.46 -8.11
C GLU A 216 -1.89 -17.14 -8.19
N GLU A 217 -2.80 -17.02 -9.16
CA GLU A 217 -3.73 -15.89 -9.27
C GLU A 217 -4.66 -15.79 -8.06
N ASP A 218 -5.25 -16.91 -7.61
CA ASP A 218 -6.10 -16.95 -6.42
C ASP A 218 -5.34 -16.57 -5.15
N LEU A 219 -4.03 -16.90 -5.07
CA LEU A 219 -3.17 -16.53 -3.96
C LEU A 219 -2.98 -15.01 -3.87
N TYR A 220 -2.62 -14.34 -4.96
CA TYR A 220 -2.41 -12.88 -4.94
C TYR A 220 -3.70 -12.10 -4.69
N LEU A 221 -4.84 -12.57 -5.21
CA LEU A 221 -6.15 -11.97 -4.89
C LEU A 221 -6.50 -12.16 -3.41
N LYS A 222 -6.12 -13.28 -2.81
CA LYS A 222 -6.30 -13.53 -1.39
C LYS A 222 -5.41 -12.62 -0.55
N ILE A 223 -4.14 -12.46 -0.92
CA ILE A 223 -3.22 -11.50 -0.28
C ILE A 223 -3.80 -10.08 -0.34
N LEU A 224 -4.22 -9.63 -1.52
CA LEU A 224 -4.85 -8.31 -1.67
C LEU A 224 -6.09 -8.16 -0.77
N GLN A 225 -6.96 -9.17 -0.73
CA GLN A 225 -8.14 -9.15 0.13
C GLN A 225 -7.75 -9.03 1.61
N ASP A 226 -6.77 -9.83 2.06
CA ASP A 226 -6.37 -9.88 3.46
C ASP A 226 -5.74 -8.56 3.91
N VAL A 227 -4.84 -8.00 3.11
CA VAL A 227 -4.23 -6.67 3.34
C VAL A 227 -5.28 -5.56 3.33
N CYS A 228 -6.21 -5.58 2.36
CA CYS A 228 -7.26 -4.58 2.27
C CYS A 228 -8.21 -4.65 3.47
N CYS A 229 -8.56 -5.86 3.93
CA CYS A 229 -9.39 -6.07 5.11
C CYS A 229 -8.68 -5.61 6.39
N GLU A 230 -7.39 -5.94 6.56
CA GLU A 230 -6.59 -5.47 7.69
C GLU A 230 -6.58 -3.95 7.75
N PHE A 231 -6.22 -3.30 6.64
CA PHE A 231 -6.13 -1.85 6.60
C PHE A 231 -7.49 -1.18 6.82
N LEU A 232 -8.54 -1.67 6.15
CA LEU A 232 -9.89 -1.16 6.34
C LEU A 232 -10.35 -1.32 7.81
N SER A 233 -9.99 -2.41 8.47
CA SER A 233 -10.33 -2.61 9.88
C SER A 233 -9.69 -1.57 10.79
N ASN A 234 -8.42 -1.22 10.52
CA ASN A 234 -7.70 -0.17 11.26
C ASN A 234 -8.33 1.20 11.01
N VAL A 235 -8.70 1.50 9.75
CA VAL A 235 -9.43 2.73 9.41
C VAL A 235 -10.79 2.81 10.12
N LEU A 236 -11.54 1.71 10.18
CA LEU A 236 -12.85 1.66 10.85
C LEU A 236 -12.75 1.88 12.37
N LEU A 237 -11.67 1.43 13.01
CA LEU A 237 -11.44 1.64 14.45
C LEU A 237 -11.23 3.12 14.80
N GLU A 238 -10.58 3.86 13.91
CA GLU A 238 -10.25 5.27 14.10
C GLU A 238 -11.36 6.23 13.58
N MET A 239 -12.46 5.68 13.04
CA MET A 239 -13.57 6.50 12.57
C MET A 239 -14.32 7.16 13.73
N THR A 240 -14.53 8.47 13.62
CA THR A 240 -15.36 9.26 14.53
C THR A 240 -16.71 9.60 13.88
N LYS A 241 -17.67 10.03 14.70
CA LYS A 241 -18.98 10.52 14.21
C LYS A 241 -18.84 11.55 13.07
N GLU A 242 -17.91 12.49 13.20
CA GLU A 242 -17.70 13.56 12.21
C GLU A 242 -17.17 13.01 10.88
N THR A 243 -16.18 12.12 10.94
CA THR A 243 -15.63 11.47 9.74
C THR A 243 -16.67 10.54 9.08
N THR A 244 -17.48 9.84 9.86
CA THR A 244 -18.58 8.99 9.36
C THR A 244 -19.63 9.81 8.64
N LEU A 245 -20.08 10.93 9.23
CA LEU A 245 -21.02 11.85 8.58
C LEU A 245 -20.46 12.41 7.27
N ARG A 246 -19.16 12.74 7.23
CA ARG A 246 -18.48 13.20 6.02
C ARG A 246 -18.46 12.11 4.95
N GLY A 247 -18.11 10.89 5.32
CA GLY A 247 -18.10 9.74 4.40
C GLY A 247 -19.48 9.45 3.81
N LEU A 248 -20.54 9.53 4.63
CA LEU A 248 -21.93 9.39 4.17
C LEU A 248 -22.34 10.51 3.21
N LYS A 249 -22.04 11.76 3.57
CA LYS A 249 -22.39 12.95 2.77
C LYS A 249 -21.76 12.91 1.37
N HIS A 250 -20.52 12.45 1.26
CA HIS A 250 -19.79 12.39 -0.02
C HIS A 250 -19.95 11.04 -0.75
N GLY A 251 -20.74 10.11 -0.21
CA GLY A 251 -20.98 8.80 -0.83
C GLY A 251 -19.81 7.81 -0.76
N HIS A 252 -18.77 8.12 0.03
CA HIS A 252 -17.71 7.16 0.36
C HIS A 252 -18.25 6.03 1.25
N LEU A 253 -19.29 6.32 2.04
CA LEU A 253 -20.06 5.35 2.82
C LEU A 253 -21.53 5.39 2.40
N ASN A 254 -22.15 4.22 2.35
CA ASN A 254 -23.58 4.02 2.18
C ASN A 254 -23.93 2.57 2.56
N GLU A 255 -25.22 2.21 2.51
CA GLU A 255 -25.69 0.86 2.86
C GLU A 255 -24.96 -0.26 2.10
N GLN A 256 -24.84 -0.16 0.78
CA GLN A 256 -24.19 -1.18 -0.04
C GLN A 256 -22.68 -1.30 0.28
N LYS A 257 -22.00 -0.17 0.46
CA LYS A 257 -20.57 -0.14 0.79
C LYS A 257 -20.31 -0.74 2.18
N CYS A 258 -21.11 -0.38 3.18
CA CYS A 258 -20.99 -0.95 4.51
C CYS A 258 -21.32 -2.45 4.54
N LEU A 259 -22.31 -2.91 3.77
CA LEU A 259 -22.63 -4.34 3.63
C LEU A 259 -21.43 -5.13 3.07
N CYS A 260 -20.81 -4.65 2.00
CA CYS A 260 -19.62 -5.30 1.42
C CYS A 260 -18.44 -5.29 2.39
N ALA A 261 -18.18 -4.17 3.06
CA ALA A 261 -17.14 -4.08 4.08
C ALA A 261 -17.35 -5.14 5.18
N PHE A 262 -18.56 -5.21 5.75
CA PHE A 262 -18.84 -6.13 6.87
C PHE A 262 -18.81 -7.60 6.44
N GLN A 263 -19.25 -7.91 5.22
CA GLN A 263 -19.15 -9.26 4.64
C GLN A 263 -17.71 -9.75 4.55
N ASN A 264 -16.78 -8.87 4.18
CA ASN A 264 -15.36 -9.21 4.03
C ASN A 264 -14.59 -9.19 5.34
N LEU A 265 -14.99 -8.32 6.29
CA LEU A 265 -14.30 -8.16 7.57
C LEU A 265 -14.71 -9.23 8.60
N LEU A 266 -15.96 -9.71 8.57
CA LEU A 266 -16.45 -10.69 9.54
C LEU A 266 -16.07 -12.12 9.13
N PRO A 267 -15.76 -13.01 10.11
CA PRO A 267 -15.77 -12.76 11.56
C PRO A 267 -14.45 -12.21 12.12
N LEU A 268 -13.38 -12.17 11.32
CA LEU A 268 -12.00 -11.93 11.78
C LEU A 268 -11.83 -10.56 12.45
N TYR A 269 -12.39 -9.50 11.86
CA TYR A 269 -12.27 -8.12 12.33
C TYR A 269 -13.52 -7.64 13.06
N SER A 270 -14.16 -8.52 13.85
CA SER A 270 -15.42 -8.21 14.53
C SER A 270 -15.36 -7.01 15.49
N THR A 271 -14.21 -6.77 16.12
CA THR A 271 -14.02 -5.60 17.00
C THR A 271 -14.15 -4.29 16.23
N ALA A 272 -13.48 -4.18 15.08
CA ALA A 272 -13.54 -2.99 14.22
C ALA A 272 -14.97 -2.73 13.72
N VAL A 273 -15.65 -3.78 13.25
CA VAL A 273 -17.03 -3.67 12.76
C VAL A 273 -18.00 -3.23 13.87
N LYS A 274 -17.87 -3.78 15.08
CA LYS A 274 -18.71 -3.39 16.23
C LYS A 274 -18.46 -1.94 16.65
N SER A 275 -17.19 -1.55 16.78
CA SER A 275 -16.80 -0.16 17.10
C SER A 275 -17.39 0.81 16.08
N PHE A 276 -17.27 0.49 14.79
CA PHE A 276 -17.82 1.34 13.74
C PHE A 276 -19.36 1.39 13.74
N ILE A 277 -20.06 0.28 14.04
CA ILE A 277 -21.53 0.31 14.22
C ILE A 277 -21.94 1.26 15.36
N GLU A 278 -21.21 1.28 16.48
CA GLU A 278 -21.51 2.20 17.59
C GLU A 278 -21.38 3.66 17.15
N VAL A 279 -20.30 3.99 16.43
CA VAL A 279 -20.11 5.32 15.83
C VAL A 279 -21.20 5.63 14.80
N LEU A 280 -21.64 4.63 14.05
CA LEU A 280 -22.68 4.77 13.04
C LEU A 280 -24.06 5.00 13.66
N HIS A 281 -24.38 4.45 14.82
CA HIS A 281 -25.60 4.77 15.55
C HIS A 281 -25.70 6.28 15.85
N ASP A 282 -24.57 6.88 16.23
CA ASP A 282 -24.51 8.31 16.53
C ASP A 282 -24.56 9.20 15.27
N ALA A 283 -24.14 8.68 14.11
CA ALA A 283 -24.08 9.40 12.84
C ALA A 283 -25.35 9.22 11.98
N ASP A 284 -25.82 7.99 11.84
CA ASP A 284 -27.03 7.57 11.11
C ASP A 284 -27.60 6.27 11.72
N GLN A 285 -28.47 6.43 12.71
CA GLN A 285 -29.15 5.33 13.39
C GLN A 285 -29.92 4.41 12.43
N THR A 286 -30.56 4.96 11.39
CA THR A 286 -31.37 4.15 10.47
C THR A 286 -30.50 3.19 9.67
N LEU A 287 -29.34 3.66 9.23
CA LEU A 287 -28.38 2.82 8.53
C LEU A 287 -27.77 1.76 9.46
N ALA A 288 -27.39 2.12 10.69
CA ALA A 288 -26.87 1.17 11.68
C ALA A 288 -27.84 0.01 11.94
N GLU A 289 -29.12 0.32 12.21
CA GLU A 289 -30.15 -0.70 12.47
C GLU A 289 -30.40 -1.63 11.28
N LYS A 290 -30.25 -1.14 10.04
CA LYS A 290 -30.34 -1.98 8.83
C LYS A 290 -29.17 -2.95 8.75
N LEU A 291 -27.95 -2.49 9.00
CA LEU A 291 -26.75 -3.33 8.98
C LEU A 291 -26.79 -4.39 10.08
N GLU A 292 -27.24 -4.07 11.29
CA GLU A 292 -27.40 -5.05 12.38
C GLU A 292 -28.40 -6.16 12.03
N LYS A 293 -29.48 -5.84 11.29
CA LYS A 293 -30.43 -6.85 10.79
C LYS A 293 -29.77 -7.78 9.76
N SER A 294 -28.86 -7.27 8.94
CA SER A 294 -28.11 -8.07 7.97
C SER A 294 -27.01 -8.93 8.60
N PHE A 295 -26.50 -8.55 9.79
CA PHE A 295 -25.48 -9.30 10.52
C PHE A 295 -25.87 -9.52 11.98
N PRO A 296 -26.71 -10.53 12.29
CA PRO A 296 -27.17 -10.81 13.66
C PRO A 296 -26.04 -11.11 14.66
N THR A 297 -24.83 -11.43 14.20
CA THR A 297 -23.66 -11.60 15.08
C THR A 297 -23.20 -10.30 15.73
N LEU A 298 -23.64 -9.15 15.22
CA LEU A 298 -23.33 -7.82 15.75
C LEU A 298 -24.30 -7.38 16.86
N SER A 299 -25.48 -8.01 16.98
CA SER A 299 -26.56 -7.58 17.88
C SER A 299 -26.41 -8.05 19.34
N TYR A 300 -25.30 -8.68 19.72
CA TYR A 300 -25.02 -9.02 21.11
C TYR A 300 -24.51 -7.80 21.88
N LYS A 301 -25.45 -6.94 22.31
CA LYS A 301 -25.25 -6.06 23.46
C LYS A 301 -25.53 -6.87 24.73
N THR A 302 -24.55 -6.92 25.63
CA THR A 302 -24.79 -7.21 27.05
C THR A 302 -24.69 -5.91 27.81
#